data_AF-A0A2T2X0K0-F1
#
_entry.id   AF-A0A2T2X0K0-F1
#
_cell.length_a   1.000
_cell.length_b   1.000
_cell.length_c   1.000
_cell.angle_alpha   90.00
_cell.angle_beta   90.00
_cell.angle_gamma   90.00
#
_symmetry.space_group_name_H-M   'P 1'
#
loop_
_entity.id
_entity.type
_entity.pdbx_description
1 polymer ?
#
loop_
_entity_poly.entity_id
_entity_poly.type
_entity_poly.pdbx_seq_one_letter_code
_entity_poly.pdbx_strand_id
1 'polypeptide(L)' 'MKRWVATLRFTLGSVFGIVGFGMISLALFPFNSPKVLIGVLLLVIGTFITLGTLSPLRKPPDAPKPKDSHDH' A
#
# COMPACT_ATOMS: atom_id res chain seq x y z
N MET A 1 0.12 12.39 15.23
CA MET A 1 0.73 11.04 15.21
C MET A 1 0.29 10.12 14.04
N LYS A 2 -0.82 10.38 13.31
CA LYS A 2 -1.31 9.47 12.25
C LYS A 2 -0.44 9.37 10.97
N ARG A 3 0.31 10.41 10.61
CA ARG A 3 1.13 10.43 9.37
C ARG A 3 2.30 9.46 9.41
N TRP A 4 3.04 9.42 10.52
CA TRP A 4 4.18 8.50 10.72
C TRP A 4 3.79 7.03 10.55
N VAL A 5 2.63 6.66 11.05
CA VAL A 5 2.10 5.30 10.94
C VAL A 5 1.74 4.95 9.48
N ALA A 6 1.23 5.91 8.71
CA ALA A 6 0.98 5.73 7.28
C ALA A 6 2.29 5.58 6.50
N THR A 7 3.29 6.42 6.78
CA THR A 7 4.63 6.31 6.19
C THR A 7 5.27 4.96 6.52
N LEU A 8 5.23 4.53 7.77
CA LEU A 8 5.80 3.26 8.21
C LEU A 8 5.16 2.06 7.48
N ARG A 9 3.82 2.05 7.41
CA ARG A 9 3.09 0.97 6.70
C ARG A 9 3.37 1.00 5.19
N PHE A 10 3.50 2.17 4.58
CA PHE A 10 3.84 2.30 3.17
C PHE A 10 5.25 1.79 2.90
N THR A 11 6.23 2.18 3.73
CA THR A 11 7.61 1.68 3.65
C THR A 11 7.68 0.17 3.81
N LEU A 12 6.99 -0.39 4.82
CA LEU A 12 6.91 -1.83 5.01
C LEU A 12 6.30 -2.53 3.80
N GLY A 13 5.16 -2.05 3.30
CA GLY A 13 4.51 -2.62 2.12
C GLY A 13 5.39 -2.60 0.88
N SER A 14 6.15 -1.52 0.67
CA SER A 14 7.10 -1.39 -0.43
C SER A 14 8.29 -2.37 -0.29
N VAL A 15 8.86 -2.51 0.90
CA VAL A 15 9.93 -3.49 1.17
C VAL A 15 9.43 -4.92 0.91
N PHE A 16 8.25 -5.28 1.41
CA PHE A 16 7.64 -6.59 1.15
C PHE A 16 7.39 -6.84 -0.34
N GLY A 17 6.95 -5.83 -1.09
CA GLY A 17 6.78 -5.91 -2.54
C GLY A 17 8.10 -6.17 -3.28
N ILE A 18 9.16 -5.42 -2.96
CA ILE A 18 10.48 -5.57 -3.59
C ILE A 18 11.08 -6.95 -3.28
N VAL A 19 11.02 -7.38 -2.01
CA VAL A 19 11.54 -8.68 -1.59
C VAL A 19 10.75 -9.83 -2.22
N GLY A 20 9.41 -9.73 -2.25
CA GLY A 20 8.56 -10.73 -2.90
C GLY A 20 8.86 -10.85 -4.38
N PHE A 21 8.99 -9.72 -5.09
CA PHE A 21 9.34 -9.71 -6.51
C PHE A 21 10.75 -10.28 -6.77
N GLY A 22 11.74 -9.87 -5.97
CA GLY A 22 13.11 -10.39 -6.07
C GLY A 22 13.18 -11.89 -5.83
N MET A 23 12.41 -12.41 -4.86
CA MET A 23 12.30 -13.86 -4.62
C MET A 23 11.67 -14.60 -5.79
N ILE A 24 10.58 -14.09 -6.39
CA ILE A 24 9.99 -14.68 -7.59
C ILE A 24 11.02 -14.69 -8.73
N SER A 25 11.73 -13.58 -8.93
CA SER A 25 12.72 -13.44 -10.00
C SER A 25 13.86 -14.45 -9.86
N LEU A 26 14.40 -14.63 -8.64
CA LEU A 26 15.45 -15.62 -8.34
C LEU A 26 14.95 -17.07 -8.38
N ALA A 27 13.68 -17.30 -8.06
CA ALA A 27 13.10 -18.64 -8.03
C ALA A 27 12.69 -19.16 -9.42
N LEU A 28 12.79 -18.34 -10.47
CA LEU A 28 12.53 -18.75 -11.84
C LEU A 28 13.68 -19.57 -12.42
N PHE A 29 14.93 -19.36 -11.99
CA PHE A 29 16.10 -20.05 -12.51
C PHE A 29 17.12 -20.40 -11.40
N PRO A 30 17.19 -21.67 -10.96
CA PRO A 30 16.36 -22.82 -11.33
C PRO A 30 14.92 -22.71 -10.82
N PHE A 31 13.94 -23.19 -11.60
CA PHE A 31 12.53 -23.10 -11.24
C PHE A 31 12.24 -23.85 -9.92
N ASN A 32 11.88 -23.11 -8.88
CA ASN A 32 11.62 -23.63 -7.55
C ASN A 32 10.23 -23.19 -7.09
N SER A 33 9.21 -23.99 -7.41
CA SER A 33 7.80 -23.71 -7.13
C SER A 33 7.50 -23.25 -5.69
N PRO A 34 8.09 -23.87 -4.63
CA PRO A 34 7.88 -23.38 -3.26
C PRO A 34 8.36 -21.94 -3.06
N LYS A 35 9.52 -21.57 -3.61
CA LYS A 35 10.08 -20.22 -3.47
C LYS A 35 9.27 -19.18 -4.25
N VAL A 36 8.76 -19.55 -5.43
CA VAL A 36 7.82 -18.71 -6.20
C VAL A 36 6.55 -18.45 -5.38
N LEU A 37 5.95 -19.48 -4.76
CA LEU A 37 4.75 -19.33 -3.94
C LEU A 37 4.98 -18.39 -2.73
N ILE A 38 6.11 -18.53 -2.04
CA ILE A 38 6.48 -17.63 -0.94
C ILE A 38 6.66 -16.19 -1.43
N GLY A 39 7.31 -15.98 -2.58
CA GLY A 39 7.47 -14.67 -3.19
C GLY A 39 6.13 -14.02 -3.58
N VAL A 40 5.19 -14.79 -4.11
CA VAL A 40 3.82 -14.33 -4.41
C VAL A 40 3.08 -13.95 -3.13
N LEU A 41 3.17 -14.77 -2.07
CA LEU A 41 2.59 -14.46 -0.76
C LEU A 41 3.12 -13.15 -0.18
N LEU A 42 4.44 -12.94 -0.22
CA LEU A 42 5.08 -11.70 0.21
C LEU A 42 4.58 -10.49 -0.59
N LEU A 43 4.42 -10.66 -1.91
CA LEU A 43 3.93 -9.61 -2.80
C LEU A 43 2.47 -9.24 -2.50
N VAL A 44 1.61 -10.24 -2.27
CA VAL A 44 0.20 -10.03 -1.88
C VAL A 44 0.12 -9.31 -0.53
N ILE A 45 0.87 -9.76 0.47
CA ILE A 45 0.90 -9.12 1.81
C ILE A 45 1.38 -7.67 1.70
N GLY A 46 2.48 -7.41 0.99
CA GLY A 46 3.00 -6.06 0.79
C GLY A 46 1.99 -5.15 0.08
N THR A 47 1.26 -5.69 -0.89
CA THR A 47 0.21 -4.98 -1.63
C THR A 47 -0.97 -4.61 -0.72
N PHE A 48 -1.45 -5.55 0.11
CA PHE A 48 -2.51 -5.30 1.08
C PHE A 48 -2.14 -4.25 2.12
N ILE A 49 -0.91 -4.32 2.64
CA ILE A 49 -0.40 -3.32 3.59
C ILE A 49 -0.37 -1.94 2.93
N THR A 50 0.10 -1.84 1.69
CA THR A 50 0.18 -0.58 0.94
C THR A 50 -1.21 -0.01 0.62
N LEU A 51 -2.14 -0.82 0.13
CA LEU A 51 -3.52 -0.41 -0.13
C LEU A 51 -4.24 0.06 1.14
N GLY A 52 -3.99 -0.59 2.28
CA GLY A 52 -4.48 -0.16 3.58
C GLY A 52 -3.99 1.23 4.00
N THR A 53 -2.81 1.66 3.52
CA THR A 53 -2.29 3.03 3.77
C THR A 53 -2.85 4.09 2.84
N LEU A 54 -3.22 3.72 1.61
CA LEU A 54 -3.76 4.65 0.62
C LEU A 54 -5.27 4.89 0.82
N SER A 55 -5.99 3.95 1.43
CA SER A 55 -7.43 4.05 1.71
C SER A 55 -7.85 5.32 2.50
N PRO A 56 -7.16 5.77 3.57
CA PRO A 56 -7.56 6.97 4.31
C PRO A 56 -7.20 8.32 3.64
N LEU A 57 -6.45 8.34 2.53
CA LEU A 57 -6.07 9.59 1.85
C LEU A 57 -7.11 10.08 0.82
N ARG A 58 -8.20 9.32 0.62
CA ARG A 58 -9.30 9.64 -0.30
C ARG A 58 -10.43 10.49 0.29
N LYS A 59 -10.20 11.22 1.39
CA LYS A 59 -11.14 12.31 1.72
C LYS A 59 -10.78 13.52 0.83
N PRO A 60 -11.59 13.86 -0.19
CA PRO A 60 -11.41 15.14 -0.85
C PRO A 60 -11.48 16.24 0.21
N PRO A 61 -10.62 17.28 0.13
CA PRO A 61 -10.73 18.43 0.99
C PRO A 61 -12.18 18.94 0.91
N ASP A 62 -12.84 19.03 2.06
CA ASP A 62 -14.23 19.44 2.16
C ASP A 62 -14.45 20.67 1.26
N ALA A 63 -15.30 20.50 0.24
CA ALA A 63 -15.68 21.58 -0.63
C ALA A 63 -16.15 22.78 0.23
N PRO A 64 -15.82 24.03 -0.14
CA PRO A 64 -16.24 25.18 0.65
C PRO A 64 -17.75 25.14 0.82
N LYS A 65 -18.24 25.09 2.07
CA LYS A 65 -19.68 25.22 2.33
C LYS A 65 -20.14 26.55 1.73
N PRO A 66 -21.24 26.58 0.94
CA PRO A 66 -21.84 27.83 0.50
C PRO A 66 -22.13 28.68 1.74
N LYS A 67 -21.63 29.91 1.76
CA LYS A 67 -21.95 30.89 2.81
C LYS A 67 -23.46 31.03 2.84
N ASP A 68 -24.04 30.87 4.03
CA ASP A 68 -25.44 31.18 4.31
C ASP A 68 -25.75 32.58 3.77
N SER A 69 -26.57 32.65 2.72
CA SER A 69 -27.21 33.89 2.30
C SER A 69 -28.40 34.16 3.23
N HIS A 70 -28.08 34.51 4.48
CA HIS A 70 -28.93 35.40 5.24
C HIS A 70 -28.44 36.81 4.94
N ASP A 71 -29.14 37.52 4.06
CA ASP A 71 -29.23 38.97 4.10
C ASP A 71 -30.43 39.42 3.27
N HIS A 72 -31.42 39.92 4.03
CA HIS A 72 -32.50 40.85 3.70
C HIS A 72 -33.70 40.40 2.84
#